data_AF-A0A370ARZ0-F1
#
_entry.id   AF-A0A370ARZ0-F1
#
_cell.length_a   1.000
_cell.length_b   1.000
_cell.length_c   1.000
_cell.angle_alpha   90.00
_cell.angle_beta   90.00
_cell.angle_gamma   90.00
#
_symmetry.space_group_name_H-M   'P 1'
#
loop_
_entity.id
_entity.type
_entity.pdbx_description
1 polymer ?
#
loop_
_entity_poly.entity_id
_entity_poly.type
_entity_poly.pdbx_seq_one_letter_code
_entity_poly.pdbx_strand_id
1 'polypeptide(L)'
;MRILVVDDLPFMRSIISDIVTETGHIVIGEAGDGIECLSRYKALLPDLVLLDIVMPRMNGVEALKSLKKVYPDSKVIMCSSLSDQEKIIQAIRLGASDYIVKPFQRKRLVSAINRACSVND
;
A
#
# COMPACT_ATOMS: atom_id res chain seq x y z
N MET A 1 5.07 -5.41 -11.95
CA MET A 1 4.95 -5.88 -10.55
C MET A 1 3.58 -6.48 -10.31
N ARG A 2 3.50 -7.41 -9.37
CA ARG A 2 2.30 -8.00 -8.80
C ARG A 2 1.94 -7.20 -7.53
N ILE A 3 0.85 -6.44 -7.56
CA ILE A 3 0.51 -5.45 -6.54
C ILE A 3 -0.74 -5.90 -5.77
N LEU A 4 -0.71 -5.75 -4.44
CA LEU A 4 -1.87 -5.88 -3.56
C LEU A 4 -2.41 -4.49 -3.22
N VAL A 5 -3.69 -4.25 -3.46
CA VAL A 5 -4.36 -2.97 -3.17
C VAL A 5 -5.22 -3.11 -1.92
N VAL A 6 -5.00 -2.24 -0.94
CA VAL A 6 -5.68 -2.31 0.36
C VAL A 6 -6.26 -0.95 0.72
N ASP A 7 -7.60 -0.90 0.79
CA ASP A 7 -8.38 0.29 1.10
C ASP A 7 -9.77 -0.19 1.52
N ASP A 8 -10.39 0.43 2.52
CA ASP A 8 -11.71 0.02 3.00
C ASP A 8 -12.83 0.45 2.04
N LEU A 9 -12.60 1.50 1.24
CA LEU A 9 -13.54 2.00 0.25
C LEU A 9 -13.41 1.22 -1.08
N PRO A 10 -14.43 0.45 -1.52
CA PRO A 10 -14.36 -0.29 -2.78
C PRO A 10 -14.09 0.59 -4.00
N PHE A 11 -14.67 1.80 -4.01
CA PHE A 11 -14.45 2.79 -5.08
C PHE A 11 -12.99 3.23 -5.17
N MET A 12 -12.31 3.42 -4.03
CA MET A 12 -10.89 3.77 -4.02
C MET A 12 -10.03 2.61 -4.52
N ARG A 13 -10.35 1.37 -4.16
CA ARG A 13 -9.67 0.20 -4.72
C ARG A 13 -9.80 0.14 -6.23
N SER A 14 -10.99 0.36 -6.79
CA SER A 14 -11.18 0.41 -8.25
C SER A 14 -10.30 1.48 -8.92
N ILE A 15 -10.27 2.71 -8.38
CA ILE A 15 -9.41 3.78 -8.94
C ILE A 15 -7.93 3.38 -8.90
N ILE A 16 -7.46 2.86 -7.77
CA ILE A 16 -6.05 2.47 -7.62
C ILE A 16 -5.73 1.31 -8.57
N SER A 17 -6.61 0.31 -8.64
CA SER A 17 -6.48 -0.86 -9.51
C SER A 17 -6.44 -0.46 -10.99
N ASP A 18 -7.28 0.48 -11.43
CA ASP A 18 -7.25 1.03 -12.78
C ASP A 18 -5.90 1.69 -13.07
N ILE A 19 -5.43 2.59 -12.19
CA ILE A 19 -4.13 3.26 -12.37
C ILE A 19 -2.98 2.25 -12.41
N VAL A 20 -3.02 1.23 -11.54
CA VAL A 20 -2.00 0.17 -11.50
C VAL A 20 -1.98 -0.61 -12.83
N THR A 21 -3.13 -1.05 -13.32
CA THR A 21 -3.21 -1.85 -14.55
C THR A 21 -2.82 -1.06 -15.79
N GLU A 22 -3.18 0.23 -15.87
CA GLU A 22 -2.77 1.12 -16.95
C GLU A 22 -1.25 1.35 -17.02
N THR A 23 -0.51 1.10 -15.92
CA THR A 23 0.96 1.17 -15.88
C THR A 23 1.67 -0.13 -16.26
N GLY A 24 0.93 -1.15 -16.73
CA GLY A 24 1.50 -2.45 -17.08
C GLY A 24 1.85 -3.31 -15.86
N HIS A 25 1.26 -3.02 -14.71
CA HIS A 25 1.35 -3.84 -13.51
C HIS A 25 0.06 -4.66 -13.32
N ILE A 26 0.13 -5.68 -12.46
CA ILE A 26 -0.97 -6.60 -12.25
C ILE A 26 -1.46 -6.45 -10.81
N VAL A 27 -2.75 -6.16 -10.62
CA VAL A 27 -3.39 -6.27 -9.31
C VAL A 27 -3.67 -7.73 -9.05
N ILE A 28 -2.95 -8.34 -8.10
CA ILE A 28 -3.07 -9.77 -7.80
C ILE A 28 -4.06 -10.07 -6.67
N GLY A 29 -4.54 -9.03 -6.00
CA GLY A 29 -5.53 -9.13 -4.94
C GLY A 29 -5.92 -7.77 -4.41
N GLU A 30 -7.05 -7.77 -3.70
CA GLU A 30 -7.57 -6.63 -2.98
C GLU A 30 -7.87 -7.02 -1.53
N ALA A 31 -7.89 -6.03 -0.63
CA ALA A 31 -8.28 -6.20 0.75
C ALA A 31 -8.97 -4.94 1.31
N GLY A 32 -9.93 -5.13 2.22
CA GLY A 32 -10.69 -4.04 2.84
C GLY A 32 -10.13 -3.52 4.18
N ASP A 33 -9.15 -4.19 4.77
CA ASP A 33 -8.49 -3.77 6.01
C ASP A 33 -7.14 -4.48 6.25
N GLY A 34 -6.50 -4.15 7.37
CA GLY A 34 -5.21 -4.72 7.77
C GLY A 34 -5.21 -6.23 8.03
N ILE A 35 -6.29 -6.82 8.52
CA ILE A 35 -6.39 -8.27 8.76
C ILE A 35 -6.43 -9.00 7.43
N GLU A 36 -7.30 -8.55 6.51
CA GLU A 36 -7.37 -9.12 5.17
C GLU A 36 -6.06 -8.89 4.42
N CYS A 37 -5.43 -7.71 4.56
CA CYS A 37 -4.12 -7.42 3.98
C CYS A 37 -3.07 -8.46 4.36
N LEU A 38 -2.93 -8.78 5.65
CA LEU A 38 -1.95 -9.77 6.13
C LEU A 38 -2.24 -11.18 5.58
N SER A 39 -3.51 -11.57 5.55
CA SER A 39 -3.95 -12.86 5.00
C SER A 39 -3.64 -12.97 3.49
N ARG A 40 -4.01 -11.94 2.73
CA ARG A 40 -3.78 -11.86 1.28
C ARG A 40 -2.29 -11.79 0.95
N TYR A 41 -1.51 -11.01 1.69
CA TYR A 41 -0.07 -10.92 1.50
C TYR A 41 0.58 -12.29 1.64
N LYS A 42 0.25 -13.04 2.69
CA LYS A 42 0.76 -14.41 2.90
C LYS A 42 0.39 -15.36 1.77
N ALA A 43 -0.84 -15.26 1.24
CA ALA A 43 -1.32 -16.15 0.20
C ALA A 43 -0.78 -15.81 -1.19
N LEU A 44 -0.56 -14.52 -1.49
CA LEU A 44 -0.27 -14.04 -2.83
C LEU A 44 1.20 -13.65 -3.03
N LEU A 45 1.91 -13.31 -1.95
CA LEU A 45 3.29 -12.80 -1.94
C LEU A 45 3.48 -11.69 -3.01
N PRO A 46 2.81 -10.53 -2.86
CA PRO A 46 2.94 -9.42 -3.80
C PRO A 46 4.33 -8.78 -3.74
N ASP A 47 4.75 -8.20 -4.87
CA ASP A 47 5.98 -7.41 -4.97
C ASP A 47 5.84 -6.07 -4.25
N LEU A 48 4.61 -5.53 -4.16
CA LEU A 48 4.29 -4.24 -3.58
C LEU A 48 2.88 -4.23 -2.98
N VAL A 49 2.72 -3.58 -1.84
CA VAL A 49 1.41 -3.29 -1.23
C VAL A 49 1.15 -1.78 -1.30
N LEU A 50 -0.02 -1.40 -1.82
CA LEU A 50 -0.58 -0.06 -1.65
C LEU A 50 -1.57 -0.13 -0.49
N LEU A 51 -1.27 0.55 0.61
CA LEU A 51 -1.93 0.32 1.91
C LEU A 51 -2.51 1.60 2.48
N ASP A 52 -3.83 1.70 2.56
CA ASP A 52 -4.48 2.80 3.26
C ASP A 52 -4.19 2.80 4.77
N ILE A 53 -4.04 3.99 5.35
CA ILE A 53 -3.81 4.16 6.78
C ILE A 53 -5.09 3.95 7.58
N VAL A 54 -6.23 4.49 7.15
CA VAL A 54 -7.44 4.58 7.96
C VAL A 54 -8.44 3.52 7.49
N MET A 55 -8.39 2.36 8.13
CA MET A 55 -9.26 1.23 7.83
C MET A 55 -9.92 0.69 9.10
N PRO A 56 -11.09 0.05 9.01
CA PRO A 56 -11.73 -0.60 10.16
C PRO A 56 -10.95 -1.83 10.61
N ARG A 57 -11.24 -2.32 11.83
CA ARG A 57 -10.65 -3.54 12.46
C ARG A 57 -9.15 -3.48 12.74
N MET A 58 -8.33 -3.30 11.72
CA MET A 58 -6.88 -3.12 11.82
C MET A 58 -6.46 -2.04 10.82
N ASN A 59 -5.82 -0.99 11.33
CA ASN A 59 -5.41 0.13 10.50
C ASN A 59 -4.12 -0.17 9.70
N GLY A 60 -3.78 0.66 8.73
CA GLY A 60 -2.62 0.44 7.86
C GLY A 60 -1.28 0.46 8.58
N VAL A 61 -1.13 1.25 9.64
CA VAL A 61 0.13 1.32 10.41
C VAL A 61 0.34 0.03 11.21
N GLU A 62 -0.73 -0.51 11.80
CA GLU A 62 -0.71 -1.81 12.49
C GLU A 62 -0.43 -2.97 11.52
N ALA A 63 -1.04 -2.93 10.34
CA ALA A 63 -0.80 -3.90 9.27
C ALA A 63 0.65 -3.83 8.77
N LEU A 64 1.18 -2.63 8.52
CA LEU A 64 2.59 -2.42 8.15
C LEU A 64 3.54 -2.99 9.20
N LYS A 65 3.32 -2.66 10.48
CA LYS A 65 4.14 -3.18 11.59
C LYS A 65 4.15 -4.71 11.61
N SER A 66 2.99 -5.31 11.41
CA SER A 66 2.83 -6.78 11.40
C SER A 66 3.50 -7.41 10.18
N LEU A 67 3.33 -6.81 8.99
CA LEU A 67 4.01 -7.22 7.77
C LEU A 67 5.51 -7.16 7.94
N LYS A 68 6.07 -6.03 8.39
CA LYS A 68 7.51 -5.82 8.54
C LYS A 68 8.15 -6.75 9.57
N LYS A 69 7.39 -7.21 10.57
CA LYS A 69 7.86 -8.21 11.53
C LYS A 69 8.05 -9.59 10.91
N VAL A 70 7.18 -9.99 9.98
CA VAL A 70 7.17 -11.33 9.37
C VAL A 70 7.92 -11.36 8.03
N TYR A 71 7.82 -10.28 7.27
CA TYR A 71 8.40 -10.05 5.95
C TYR A 71 9.14 -8.70 5.96
N PRO A 72 10.35 -8.62 6.54
CA PRO A 72 11.12 -7.37 6.63
C PRO A 72 11.29 -6.64 5.29
N ASP A 73 11.47 -7.42 4.22
CA ASP A 73 11.70 -6.93 2.86
C ASP A 73 10.42 -6.55 2.10
N SER A 74 9.24 -6.68 2.73
CA SER A 74 7.98 -6.30 2.10
C SER A 74 7.98 -4.83 1.66
N LYS A 75 7.69 -4.56 0.39
CA LYS A 75 7.55 -3.18 -0.10
C LYS A 75 6.13 -2.70 0.15
N VAL A 76 6.00 -1.59 0.86
CA VAL A 76 4.70 -1.03 1.24
C VAL A 76 4.72 0.48 1.00
N ILE A 77 3.80 0.98 0.19
CA ILE A 77 3.53 2.41 0.02
C ILE A 77 2.28 2.73 0.80
N MET A 78 2.37 3.71 1.70
CA MET A 78 1.23 4.14 2.50
C MET A 78 0.35 5.12 1.72
N CYS A 79 -0.94 4.87 1.74
CA CYS A 79 -1.99 5.74 1.23
C CYS A 79 -2.61 6.50 2.41
N SER A 80 -2.63 7.83 2.38
CA SER A 80 -2.92 8.65 3.57
C SER A 80 -3.69 9.92 3.24
N SER A 81 -4.43 10.49 4.20
CA SER A 81 -4.91 11.88 4.10
C SER A 81 -3.86 12.88 4.60
N LEU A 82 -4.00 14.17 4.27
CA LEU A 82 -3.12 15.23 4.78
C LEU A 82 -3.13 15.34 6.31
N SER A 83 -4.25 15.01 6.95
CA SER A 83 -4.43 15.06 8.40
C SER A 83 -3.69 13.96 9.17
N ASP A 84 -3.12 12.97 8.49
CA ASP A 84 -2.50 11.79 9.12
C ASP A 84 -0.98 11.92 9.30
N GLN A 85 -0.47 13.16 9.41
CA GLN A 85 0.98 13.43 9.41
C GLN A 85 1.77 12.62 10.45
N GLU A 86 1.24 12.47 11.68
CA GLU A 86 1.87 11.65 12.72
C GLU A 86 1.94 10.16 12.34
N LYS A 87 0.88 9.63 11.74
CA LYS A 87 0.81 8.23 11.28
C LYS A 87 1.75 7.98 10.11
N ILE A 88 1.90 8.96 9.20
CA ILE A 88 2.90 8.90 8.12
C ILE A 88 4.32 8.81 8.71
N ILE A 89 4.65 9.68 9.68
CA ILE A 89 5.97 9.64 10.35
C ILE A 89 6.20 8.29 11.02
N GLN A 90 5.18 7.74 11.68
CA GLN A 90 5.25 6.41 12.29
C GLN A 90 5.47 5.32 11.23
N ALA A 91 4.77 5.36 10.11
CA ALA A 91 4.93 4.38 9.04
C ALA A 91 6.32 4.42 8.40
N ILE A 92 6.90 5.61 8.21
CA ILE A 92 8.28 5.77 7.75
C ILE A 92 9.26 5.09 8.74
N ARG A 93 9.09 5.32 10.05
CA ARG A 93 9.92 4.67 11.09
C ARG A 93 9.78 3.15 11.11
N LEU A 94 8.64 2.62 10.69
CA LEU A 94 8.38 1.19 10.56
C LEU A 94 8.94 0.59 9.25
N GLY A 95 9.51 1.40 8.36
CA GLY A 95 10.11 0.95 7.11
C GLY A 95 9.15 0.90 5.92
N ALA A 96 8.12 1.76 5.90
CA ALA A 96 7.37 2.03 4.67
C ALA A 96 8.32 2.51 3.56
N SER A 97 8.11 2.01 2.35
CA SER A 97 8.94 2.34 1.18
C SER A 97 8.65 3.75 0.67
N ASP A 98 7.41 4.22 0.80
CA ASP A 98 6.99 5.57 0.41
C ASP A 98 5.63 5.89 1.05
N TYR A 99 5.14 7.11 0.81
CA TYR A 99 3.76 7.49 1.10
C TYR A 99 3.18 8.38 -0.01
N ILE A 100 1.87 8.29 -0.19
CA ILE A 100 1.10 9.13 -1.09
C ILE A 100 -0.13 9.67 -0.39
N VAL A 101 -0.45 10.92 -0.72
CA VAL A 101 -1.57 11.65 -0.10
C VAL A 101 -2.80 11.59 -1.00
N LYS A 102 -3.95 11.31 -0.40
CA LYS A 102 -5.30 11.36 -0.98
C LYS A 102 -5.83 12.81 -1.01
N PRO A 103 -6.61 13.18 -2.04
CA PRO A 103 -6.95 12.39 -3.24
C PRO A 103 -5.74 12.23 -4.16
N PHE A 104 -5.56 11.04 -4.73
CA PHE A 104 -4.39 10.75 -5.56
C PHE A 104 -4.51 11.41 -6.92
N GLN A 105 -3.48 12.17 -7.31
CA GLN A 105 -3.25 12.42 -8.72
C GLN A 105 -2.60 11.17 -9.32
N ARG A 106 -3.12 10.68 -10.46
CA ARG A 106 -2.56 9.52 -11.19
C ARG A 106 -1.03 9.57 -11.26
N LYS A 107 -0.48 10.71 -11.69
CA LYS A 107 0.97 10.94 -11.80
C LYS A 107 1.73 10.65 -10.50
N ARG A 108 1.18 10.99 -9.33
CA ARG A 108 1.82 10.78 -8.03
C ARG A 108 1.87 9.31 -7.65
N LEU A 109 0.78 8.57 -7.86
CA LEU A 109 0.74 7.12 -7.62
C LEU A 109 1.74 6.40 -8.54
N VAL A 110 1.72 6.72 -9.85
CA VAL A 110 2.68 6.15 -10.81
C VAL A 110 4.13 6.45 -10.42
N SER A 111 4.44 7.70 -10.04
CA SER A 111 5.79 8.04 -9.57
C SER A 111 6.21 7.26 -8.33
N ALA A 112 5.30 7.01 -7.38
CA ALA A 112 5.60 6.25 -6.16
C ALA A 112 5.84 4.77 -6.45
N ILE A 113 5.00 4.16 -7.29
CA ILE A 113 5.19 2.79 -7.77
C ILE A 113 6.54 2.64 -8.48
N ASN A 114 6.89 3.57 -9.38
CA ASN A 114 8.18 3.53 -10.07
C ASN A 114 9.36 3.65 -9.11
N ARG A 115 9.29 4.52 -8.09
CA ARG A 115 10.35 4.60 -7.07
C ARG A 115 10.52 3.28 -6.31
N ALA A 116 9.43 2.58 -6.00
CA ALA A 116 9.50 1.27 -5.35
C ALA A 116 10.10 0.17 -6.26
N CYS A 117 10.03 0.32 -7.58
CA CYS A 117 10.74 -0.53 -8.55
C CYS A 117 12.25 -0.31 -8.52
N SER A 118 12.70 0.95 -8.43
CA SER A 118 14.09 1.35 -8.67
C SER A 118 15.08 1.08 -7.53
N VAL A 119 14.65 0.53 -6.39
CA VAL A 119 15.52 0.33 -5.20
C VAL A 119 16.41 -0.94 -5.31
N ASN A 120 16.85 -1.31 -6.52
CA ASN A 120 17.68 -2.49 -6.77
C ASN A 120 18.96 -2.15 -7.58
N ASP A 121 19.57 -0.99 -7.33
CA ASP A 121 20.93 -0.68 -7.79
C ASP A 121 21.89 -0.56 -6.60
#